data_AF-A0A0Q6G038-F1
#
_entry.id   AF-A0A0Q6G038-F1
#
_cell.length_a   1.000
_cell.length_b   1.000
_cell.length_c   1.000
_cell.angle_alpha   90.00
_cell.angle_beta   90.00
_cell.angle_gamma   90.00
#
_symmetry.space_group_name_H-M   'P 1'
#
loop_
_entity.id
_entity.type
_entity.pdbx_description
1 polymer ?
#
loop_
_entity_poly.entity_id
_entity_poly.type
_entity_poly.pdbx_seq_one_letter_code
_entity_poly.pdbx_strand_id
1 'polypeptide(L)'
;MATANRFDTVGTTLYFADSKRCAFAEVLNGFKQARAALGPDAETTGETLADYVALVTEQAVENGLDHPWAVSADWQMARSIYTVQLPEAGSWVRIDHADTLAALGDLHGVLVDLDGGSVSPPLWSSDLEGADRSLTTAIARYVRDVILDDGTRPLGIEFASRTLEGRCYAWWDRRNDDGIAPGPDDAHLVSSENVGIPELFDVASRLGIPVLPGRRRI
;
A
#
# COMPACT_ATOMS: atom_id res chain seq x y z
N MET A 1 0.00 19.07 -1.20
CA MET A 1 1.07 18.20 -0.67
C MET A 1 0.72 16.78 -1.04
N ALA A 2 1.65 16.00 -1.59
CA ALA A 2 1.42 14.56 -1.75
C ALA A 2 1.22 13.97 -0.34
N THR A 3 0.14 13.23 -0.13
CA THR A 3 -0.10 12.51 1.12
C THR A 3 0.96 11.41 1.24
N ALA A 4 1.76 11.46 2.31
CA ALA A 4 2.74 10.43 2.61
C ALA A 4 2.05 9.05 2.74
N ASN A 5 2.68 8.01 2.18
CA ASN A 5 2.33 6.63 2.46
C ASN A 5 2.77 6.26 3.89
N ARG A 6 2.28 5.10 4.35
CA ARG A 6 2.35 4.70 5.76
C ARG A 6 3.76 4.78 6.35
N PHE A 7 4.75 4.22 5.67
CA PHE A 7 6.12 4.09 6.18
C PHE A 7 7.11 4.92 5.37
N ASP A 8 6.63 6.06 4.85
CA ASP A 8 7.49 7.02 4.18
C ASP A 8 8.43 7.68 5.18
N THR A 9 9.63 7.96 4.71
CA THR A 9 10.67 8.65 5.45
C THR A 9 11.25 9.75 4.57
N VAL A 10 12.18 10.55 5.10
CA VAL A 10 12.95 11.47 4.24
C VAL A 10 13.74 10.64 3.23
N GLY A 11 13.71 11.06 1.97
CA GLY A 11 14.34 10.34 0.87
C GLY A 11 13.35 9.47 0.11
N THR A 12 13.82 8.32 -0.36
CA THR A 12 13.12 7.44 -1.29
C THR A 12 12.64 6.19 -0.55
N THR A 13 11.32 5.99 -0.54
CA THR A 13 10.69 4.74 -0.09
C THR A 13 10.04 4.04 -1.28
N LEU A 14 10.43 2.79 -1.55
CA LEU A 14 9.77 1.93 -2.53
C LEU A 14 8.94 0.87 -1.82
N TYR A 15 7.71 0.64 -2.30
CA TYR A 15 6.82 -0.36 -1.74
C TYR A 15 6.78 -1.60 -2.62
N PHE A 16 6.98 -2.75 -1.99
CA PHE A 16 6.89 -4.06 -2.61
C PHE A 16 5.89 -4.95 -1.87
N ALA A 17 5.51 -6.04 -2.52
CA ALA A 17 4.73 -7.10 -1.92
C ALA A 17 5.42 -8.44 -2.18
N ASP A 18 5.24 -9.40 -1.29
CA ASP A 18 5.80 -10.76 -1.41
C ASP A 18 5.28 -11.54 -2.63
N SER A 19 4.19 -11.09 -3.24
CA SER A 19 3.51 -11.77 -4.33
C SER A 19 2.71 -10.80 -5.20
N LYS A 20 2.50 -11.19 -6.47
CA LYS A 20 1.63 -10.45 -7.40
C LYS A 20 0.21 -10.28 -6.84
N ARG A 21 -0.30 -11.31 -6.17
CA ARG A 21 -1.65 -11.29 -5.55
C ARG A 21 -1.75 -10.23 -4.47
N CYS A 22 -0.77 -10.17 -3.57
CA CYS A 22 -0.68 -9.15 -2.53
C CYS A 22 -0.56 -7.74 -3.15
N ALA A 23 0.33 -7.57 -4.15
CA ALA A 23 0.48 -6.30 -4.87
C ALA A 23 -0.84 -5.83 -5.51
N PHE A 24 -1.53 -6.72 -6.23
CA PHE A 24 -2.83 -6.38 -6.83
C PHE A 24 -3.87 -6.05 -5.77
N ALA A 25 -3.91 -6.77 -4.66
CA ALA A 25 -4.90 -6.53 -3.63
C ALA A 25 -4.72 -5.16 -2.95
N GLU A 26 -3.48 -4.75 -2.67
CA GLU A 26 -3.17 -3.41 -2.14
C GLU A 26 -3.59 -2.30 -3.12
N VAL A 27 -3.28 -2.46 -4.41
CA VAL A 27 -3.64 -1.48 -5.45
C VAL A 27 -5.16 -1.42 -5.67
N LEU A 28 -5.82 -2.57 -5.73
CA LEU A 28 -7.26 -2.66 -6.00
C LEU A 28 -8.12 -2.23 -4.81
N ASN A 29 -7.57 -2.20 -3.59
CA ASN A 29 -8.28 -1.71 -2.42
C ASN A 29 -8.78 -0.25 -2.58
N GLY A 30 -8.10 0.56 -3.39
CA GLY A 30 -8.55 1.92 -3.73
C GLY A 30 -9.90 1.95 -4.45
N PHE A 31 -10.18 0.98 -5.33
CA PHE A 31 -11.47 0.87 -6.01
C PHE A 31 -12.59 0.44 -5.06
N LYS A 32 -12.27 -0.43 -4.09
CA LYS A 32 -13.20 -0.79 -3.02
C LYS A 32 -13.57 0.42 -2.16
N GLN A 33 -12.59 1.25 -1.83
CA GLN A 33 -12.81 2.51 -1.10
C GLN A 33 -13.66 3.50 -1.91
N ALA A 34 -13.38 3.66 -3.21
CA ALA A 34 -14.18 4.50 -4.09
C ALA A 34 -15.64 4.06 -4.15
N ARG A 35 -15.91 2.75 -4.17
CA ARG A 35 -17.30 2.23 -4.07
C ARG A 35 -17.93 2.53 -2.71
N ALA A 36 -17.19 2.33 -1.62
CA ALA A 36 -17.70 2.59 -0.27
C ALA A 36 -17.98 4.08 -0.01
N ALA A 37 -17.26 4.98 -0.69
CA ALA A 37 -17.43 6.42 -0.58
C ALA A 37 -18.80 6.94 -1.07
N LEU A 38 -19.59 6.11 -1.77
CA LEU A 38 -20.95 6.43 -2.19
C LEU A 38 -21.99 6.24 -1.07
N GLY A 39 -21.60 5.69 0.10
CA GLY A 39 -22.50 5.46 1.23
C GLY A 39 -23.33 6.68 1.62
N PRO A 40 -22.72 7.87 1.83
CA PRO A 40 -23.45 9.08 2.18
C PRO A 40 -24.47 9.52 1.11
N ASP A 41 -24.17 9.32 -0.18
CA ASP A 41 -25.09 9.66 -1.27
C ASP A 41 -26.29 8.71 -1.28
N ALA A 42 -26.05 7.40 -1.10
CA ALA A 42 -27.10 6.39 -0.98
C ALA A 42 -28.02 6.68 0.22
N GLU A 43 -27.45 7.05 1.37
CA GLU A 43 -28.24 7.45 2.54
C GLU A 43 -29.10 8.69 2.26
N THR A 44 -28.57 9.65 1.49
CA THR A 44 -29.29 10.88 1.12
C THR A 44 -30.47 10.59 0.19
N THR A 45 -30.36 9.59 -0.68
CA THR A 45 -31.44 9.17 -1.59
C THR A 45 -32.41 8.17 -0.96
N GLY A 46 -32.12 7.68 0.25
CA GLY A 46 -32.92 6.65 0.92
C GLY A 46 -32.75 5.25 0.31
N GLU A 47 -31.69 5.04 -0.47
CA GLU A 47 -31.35 3.76 -1.11
C GLU A 47 -30.34 2.99 -0.26
N THR A 48 -30.26 1.67 -0.48
CA THR A 48 -29.11 0.92 0.04
C THR A 48 -27.87 1.23 -0.83
N LEU A 49 -26.66 1.12 -0.27
CA LEU A 49 -25.44 1.27 -1.05
C LEU A 49 -25.40 0.33 -2.27
N ALA A 50 -25.95 -0.88 -2.14
CA ALA A 50 -25.99 -1.84 -3.23
C ALA A 50 -26.90 -1.37 -4.38
N ASP A 51 -28.09 -0.87 -4.07
CA ASP A 51 -29.04 -0.36 -5.06
C ASP A 51 -28.50 0.89 -5.75
N TYR A 52 -27.93 1.82 -4.97
CA TYR A 52 -27.33 3.04 -5.50
C TYR A 52 -26.14 2.76 -6.42
N VAL A 53 -25.27 1.81 -6.04
CA VAL A 53 -24.18 1.35 -6.92
C VAL A 53 -24.71 0.75 -8.21
N ALA A 54 -25.80 -0.03 -8.17
CA ALA A 54 -26.42 -0.60 -9.36
C ALA A 54 -26.99 0.51 -10.27
N LEU A 55 -27.69 1.49 -9.71
CA LEU A 55 -28.24 2.64 -10.43
C LEU A 55 -27.14 3.44 -11.14
N VAL A 56 -26.07 3.80 -10.43
CA VAL A 56 -24.95 4.56 -11.03
C VAL A 56 -24.21 3.72 -12.07
N THR A 57 -24.10 2.40 -11.86
CA THR A 57 -23.53 1.50 -12.88
C THR A 57 -24.35 1.52 -14.16
N GLU A 58 -25.69 1.38 -14.05
CA GLU A 58 -26.61 1.39 -15.19
C GLU A 58 -26.50 2.71 -15.97
N GLN A 59 -26.57 3.84 -15.26
CA GLN A 59 -26.41 5.16 -15.88
C GLN A 59 -25.05 5.34 -16.56
N ALA A 60 -23.97 4.85 -15.96
CA ALA A 60 -22.65 4.90 -16.59
C ALA A 60 -22.64 4.11 -17.90
N VAL A 61 -23.23 2.91 -17.92
CA VAL A 61 -23.33 2.07 -19.12
C VAL A 61 -24.17 2.75 -20.20
N GLU A 62 -25.34 3.30 -19.86
CA GLU A 62 -26.22 4.02 -20.80
C GLU A 62 -25.51 5.21 -21.44
N ASN A 63 -24.68 5.91 -20.67
CA ASN A 63 -23.90 7.06 -21.14
C ASN A 63 -22.59 6.67 -21.84
N GLY A 64 -22.30 5.37 -21.97
CA GLY A 64 -21.04 4.90 -22.54
C GLY A 64 -19.83 5.37 -21.73
N LEU A 65 -19.92 5.34 -20.40
CA LEU A 65 -18.84 5.68 -19.46
C LEU A 65 -18.40 4.43 -18.68
N ASP A 66 -17.15 4.38 -18.25
CA ASP A 66 -16.69 3.39 -17.28
C ASP A 66 -17.10 3.87 -15.88
N HIS A 67 -17.60 2.98 -15.03
CA HIS A 67 -17.94 3.37 -13.65
C HIS A 67 -16.67 3.50 -12.78
N PRO A 68 -16.59 4.47 -11.84
CA PRO A 68 -15.35 4.82 -11.13
C PRO A 68 -14.67 3.68 -10.33
N TRP A 69 -15.42 2.67 -9.92
CA TRP A 69 -14.92 1.51 -9.18
C TRP A 69 -14.56 0.29 -10.07
N ALA A 70 -14.55 0.44 -11.39
CA ALA A 70 -14.06 -0.58 -12.32
C ALA A 70 -12.58 -0.37 -12.68
N VAL A 71 -11.88 -1.48 -12.92
CA VAL A 71 -10.58 -1.45 -13.58
C VAL A 71 -10.79 -1.27 -15.08
N SER A 72 -10.58 -0.06 -15.58
CA SER A 72 -10.72 0.25 -17.02
C SER A 72 -9.62 -0.40 -17.86
N ALA A 73 -9.85 -0.50 -19.17
CA ALA A 73 -8.81 -0.98 -20.09
C ALA A 73 -7.62 -0.02 -20.16
N ASP A 74 -7.87 1.29 -20.10
CA ASP A 74 -6.81 2.30 -20.06
C ASP A 74 -5.95 2.14 -18.79
N TRP A 75 -6.56 1.83 -17.65
CA TRP A 75 -5.83 1.54 -16.42
C TRP A 75 -4.91 0.32 -16.57
N GLN A 76 -5.40 -0.74 -17.24
CA GLN A 76 -4.63 -1.95 -17.51
C GLN A 76 -3.47 -1.68 -18.47
N MET A 77 -3.72 -0.94 -19.55
CA MET A 77 -2.70 -0.63 -20.56
C MET A 77 -1.60 0.30 -20.01
N ALA A 78 -1.95 1.19 -19.08
CA ALA A 78 -1.02 2.14 -18.49
C ALA A 78 -0.14 1.55 -17.36
N ARG A 79 -0.30 0.27 -17.01
CA ARG A 79 0.38 -0.33 -15.86
C ARG A 79 1.06 -1.65 -16.18
N SER A 80 2.14 -1.87 -15.44
CA SER A 80 2.90 -3.12 -15.41
C SER A 80 3.06 -3.61 -13.98
N ILE A 81 3.15 -4.93 -13.83
CA ILE A 81 3.66 -5.55 -12.61
C ILE A 81 5.17 -5.70 -12.77
N TYR A 82 5.92 -5.32 -11.75
CA TYR A 82 7.38 -5.36 -11.73
C TYR A 82 7.82 -6.39 -10.69
N THR A 83 8.52 -7.44 -11.13
CA THR A 83 9.14 -8.41 -10.24
C THR A 83 10.52 -7.91 -9.90
N VAL A 84 10.78 -7.69 -8.61
CA VAL A 84 12.04 -7.15 -8.10
C VAL A 84 12.66 -8.16 -7.15
N GLN A 85 13.95 -8.41 -7.32
CA GLN A 85 14.75 -9.14 -6.35
C GLN A 85 15.19 -8.13 -5.28
N LEU A 86 14.83 -8.38 -4.03
CA LEU A 86 15.26 -7.57 -2.89
C LEU A 86 16.66 -7.99 -2.43
N PRO A 87 17.38 -7.12 -1.68
CA PRO A 87 18.68 -7.45 -1.10
C PRO A 87 18.66 -8.77 -0.34
N GLU A 88 19.69 -9.60 -0.54
CA GLU A 88 19.86 -10.86 0.18
C GLU A 88 20.48 -10.65 1.57
N ALA A 89 21.33 -9.63 1.71
CA ALA A 89 21.93 -9.26 2.99
C ALA A 89 21.21 -8.08 3.65
N GLY A 90 21.30 -8.03 4.97
CA GLY A 90 20.64 -7.03 5.80
C GLY A 90 19.36 -7.54 6.44
N SER A 91 18.76 -6.70 7.29
CA SER A 91 17.60 -7.08 8.11
C SER A 91 16.42 -6.16 7.86
N TRP A 92 15.23 -6.76 7.80
CA TRP A 92 13.95 -6.05 7.77
C TRP A 92 13.39 -5.94 9.17
N VAL A 93 12.82 -4.78 9.52
CA VAL A 93 12.07 -4.65 10.78
C VAL A 93 10.64 -5.09 10.56
N ARG A 94 10.27 -6.21 11.18
CA ARG A 94 8.89 -6.69 11.19
C ARG A 94 8.07 -5.86 12.18
N ILE A 95 7.39 -4.84 11.68
CA ILE A 95 6.78 -3.81 12.53
C ILE A 95 5.59 -4.31 13.36
N ASP A 96 4.91 -5.34 12.87
CA ASP A 96 3.76 -6.00 13.49
C ASP A 96 4.16 -7.16 14.42
N HIS A 97 5.45 -7.39 14.66
CA HIS A 97 5.90 -8.40 15.63
C HIS A 97 5.65 -7.94 17.07
N ALA A 98 5.27 -8.87 17.96
CA ALA A 98 4.96 -8.57 19.36
C ALA A 98 6.12 -7.85 20.08
N ASP A 99 7.36 -8.33 19.90
CA ASP A 99 8.54 -7.72 20.50
C ASP A 99 8.83 -6.32 19.94
N THR A 100 8.56 -6.10 18.65
CA THR A 100 8.73 -4.77 18.03
C THR A 100 7.68 -3.80 18.55
N LEU A 101 6.42 -4.23 18.68
CA LEU A 101 5.35 -3.42 19.27
C LEU A 101 5.65 -3.06 20.73
N ALA A 102 6.13 -4.02 21.53
CA ALA A 102 6.54 -3.78 22.91
C ALA A 102 7.68 -2.74 22.98
N ALA A 103 8.73 -2.92 22.17
CA ALA A 103 9.85 -1.99 22.11
C ALA A 103 9.43 -0.58 21.66
N LEU A 104 8.54 -0.46 20.67
CA LEU A 104 8.00 0.85 20.25
C LEU A 104 7.14 1.48 21.33
N GLY A 105 6.40 0.68 22.12
CA GLY A 105 5.63 1.13 23.26
C GLY A 105 6.50 1.80 24.33
N ASP A 106 7.68 1.24 24.60
CA ASP A 106 8.66 1.81 25.54
C ASP A 106 9.27 3.13 25.03
N LEU A 107 9.27 3.35 23.71
CA LEU A 107 9.77 4.55 23.04
C LEU A 107 8.72 5.64 22.85
N HIS A 108 7.55 5.50 23.48
CA HIS A 108 6.40 6.40 23.32
C HIS A 108 6.75 7.89 23.38
N GLY A 109 7.53 8.33 24.37
CA GLY A 109 7.91 9.74 24.51
C GLY A 109 8.67 10.29 23.30
N VAL A 110 9.56 9.49 22.70
CA VAL A 110 10.30 9.86 21.49
C VAL A 110 9.37 9.93 20.29
N LEU A 111 8.42 8.99 20.19
CA LEU A 111 7.45 8.97 19.09
C LEU A 111 6.47 10.13 19.16
N VAL A 112 6.04 10.55 20.36
CA VAL A 112 5.21 11.74 20.58
C VAL A 112 5.90 13.00 20.06
N ASP A 113 7.20 13.17 20.35
CA ASP A 113 7.97 14.31 19.87
C ASP A 113 8.11 14.32 18.34
N LEU A 114 8.28 13.14 17.72
CA LEU A 114 8.41 13.00 16.27
C LEU A 114 7.09 13.15 15.51
N ASP A 115 5.98 12.74 16.13
CA ASP A 115 4.62 12.77 15.58
C ASP A 115 3.90 14.11 15.81
N GLY A 116 4.41 14.94 16.73
CA GLY A 116 3.79 16.21 17.08
C GLY A 116 2.65 16.08 18.09
N GLY A 117 2.62 15.01 18.89
CA GLY A 117 1.79 14.93 20.10
C GLY A 117 0.64 13.92 20.12
N SER A 118 0.40 13.12 19.07
CA SER A 118 -0.86 12.36 18.94
C SER A 118 -0.77 10.89 19.36
N VAL A 119 0.43 10.36 19.57
CA VAL A 119 0.62 8.96 19.97
C VAL A 119 0.13 8.72 21.39
N SER A 120 -0.71 7.70 21.62
CA SER A 120 -1.15 7.27 22.95
C SER A 120 -0.63 5.85 23.24
N PRO A 121 -0.03 5.57 24.41
CA PRO A 121 0.40 4.23 24.75
C PRO A 121 -0.75 3.43 25.38
N PRO A 122 -0.73 2.08 25.31
CA PRO A 122 0.22 1.25 24.56
C PRO A 122 -0.05 1.26 23.05
N LEU A 123 0.98 0.97 22.25
CA LEU A 123 0.85 0.77 20.80
C LEU A 123 0.35 -0.63 20.48
N TRP A 124 -0.65 -0.71 19.61
CA TRP A 124 -1.24 -1.94 19.12
C TRP A 124 -1.00 -2.10 17.62
N SER A 125 -1.15 -3.34 17.11
CA SER A 125 -1.08 -3.60 15.66
C SER A 125 -2.09 -2.78 14.87
N SER A 126 -3.27 -2.50 15.45
CA SER A 126 -4.30 -1.65 14.86
C SER A 126 -3.84 -0.22 14.59
N ASP A 127 -2.90 0.30 15.38
CA ASP A 127 -2.38 1.66 15.21
C ASP A 127 -1.47 1.73 13.98
N LEU A 128 -0.68 0.66 13.75
CA LEU A 128 0.16 0.52 12.56
C LEU A 128 -0.66 0.28 11.29
N GLU A 129 -1.76 -0.46 11.43
CA GLU A 129 -2.71 -0.67 10.34
C GLU A 129 -3.66 0.51 10.14
N GLY A 130 -3.66 1.50 11.03
CA GLY A 130 -4.59 2.63 11.08
C GLY A 130 -4.41 3.66 9.96
N ALA A 131 -5.30 4.64 9.93
CA ALA A 131 -5.27 5.74 8.97
C ALA A 131 -4.30 6.87 9.38
N ASP A 132 -3.79 6.85 10.61
CA ASP A 132 -2.88 7.87 11.11
C ASP A 132 -1.50 7.76 10.43
N ARG A 133 -1.30 8.59 9.41
CA ARG A 133 -0.03 8.65 8.67
C ARG A 133 1.06 9.38 9.43
N SER A 134 0.70 10.26 10.36
CA SER A 134 1.68 10.96 11.18
C SER A 134 2.39 9.94 12.07
N LEU A 135 1.62 9.09 12.77
CA LEU A 135 2.16 8.05 13.64
C LEU A 135 3.08 7.09 12.87
N THR A 136 2.58 6.54 11.75
CA THR A 136 3.33 5.51 11.04
C THR A 136 4.58 6.06 10.34
N THR A 137 4.57 7.33 9.92
CA THR A 137 5.77 7.98 9.39
C THR A 137 6.75 8.37 10.49
N ALA A 138 6.28 8.78 11.67
CA ALA A 138 7.14 9.02 12.84
C ALA A 138 7.87 7.73 13.28
N ILE A 139 7.14 6.61 13.35
CA ILE A 139 7.73 5.29 13.60
C ILE A 139 8.75 4.93 12.51
N ALA A 140 8.40 5.09 11.23
CA ALA A 140 9.32 4.77 10.14
C ALA A 140 10.60 5.61 10.20
N ARG A 141 10.50 6.91 10.51
CA ARG A 141 11.66 7.80 10.69
C ARG A 141 12.55 7.33 11.82
N TYR A 142 11.97 6.98 12.97
CA TYR A 142 12.74 6.44 14.08
C TYR A 142 13.47 5.14 13.69
N VAL A 143 12.73 4.17 13.14
CA VAL A 143 13.27 2.86 12.76
C VAL A 143 14.36 2.98 11.69
N ARG A 144 14.26 3.95 10.77
CA ARG A 144 15.25 4.17 9.70
C ARG A 144 16.65 4.51 10.21
N ASP A 145 16.73 5.12 11.39
CA ASP A 145 18.00 5.54 12.00
C ASP A 145 18.50 4.59 13.10
N VAL A 146 17.75 3.53 13.42
CA VAL A 146 18.21 2.49 14.35
C VAL A 146 19.44 1.78 13.78
N ILE A 147 20.43 1.59 14.64
CA ILE A 147 21.56 0.70 14.41
C ILE A 147 21.24 -0.62 15.10
N LEU A 148 21.25 -1.72 14.34
CA LEU A 148 21.00 -3.06 14.82
C LEU A 148 22.22 -3.59 15.60
N ASP A 149 22.05 -4.71 16.31
CA ASP A 149 23.11 -5.30 17.13
C ASP A 149 24.36 -5.71 16.34
N ASP A 150 24.22 -5.95 15.03
CA ASP A 150 25.31 -6.25 14.12
C ASP A 150 26.01 -4.99 13.56
N GLY A 151 25.60 -3.80 14.01
CA GLY A 151 26.13 -2.51 13.57
C GLY A 151 25.54 -2.01 12.25
N THR A 152 24.63 -2.75 11.62
CA THR A 152 23.98 -2.36 10.36
C THR A 152 22.74 -1.50 10.60
N ARG A 153 22.22 -0.89 9.54
CA ARG A 153 20.90 -0.25 9.53
C ARG A 153 19.89 -1.20 8.88
N PRO A 154 18.62 -1.19 9.32
CA PRO A 154 17.58 -1.99 8.67
C PRO A 154 17.33 -1.54 7.23
N LEU A 155 17.10 -2.52 6.35
CA LEU A 155 16.76 -2.30 4.93
C LEU A 155 15.46 -1.49 4.77
N GLY A 156 14.53 -1.70 5.69
CA GLY A 156 13.19 -1.15 5.63
C GLY A 156 12.26 -1.78 6.65
N ILE A 157 10.97 -1.58 6.43
CA ILE A 157 9.89 -2.15 7.26
C ILE A 157 9.15 -3.24 6.48
N GLU A 158 8.96 -4.39 7.10
CA GLU A 158 8.06 -5.45 6.65
C GLU A 158 6.77 -5.41 7.47
N PHE A 159 5.60 -5.47 6.82
CA PHE A 159 4.28 -5.39 7.47
C PHE A 159 3.24 -6.28 6.78
N ALA A 160 2.23 -6.74 7.53
CA ALA A 160 1.10 -7.45 6.95
C ALA A 160 0.28 -6.55 5.99
N SER A 161 -0.12 -7.10 4.85
CA SER A 161 -1.07 -6.45 3.95
C SER A 161 -2.43 -6.29 4.63
N ARG A 162 -3.08 -5.14 4.43
CA ARG A 162 -4.45 -4.92 4.94
C ARG A 162 -5.48 -5.85 4.31
N THR A 163 -5.17 -6.40 3.13
CA THR A 163 -6.05 -7.35 2.44
C THR A 163 -5.79 -8.79 2.86
N LEU A 164 -4.84 -9.03 3.76
CA LEU A 164 -4.43 -10.35 4.26
C LEU A 164 -3.97 -11.32 3.16
N GLU A 165 -3.54 -10.82 2.00
CA GLU A 165 -3.06 -11.64 0.88
C GLU A 165 -1.57 -11.96 0.98
N GLY A 166 -0.86 -11.36 1.94
CA GLY A 166 0.58 -11.53 2.11
C GLY A 166 1.20 -10.40 2.93
N ARG A 167 2.49 -10.17 2.70
CA ARG A 167 3.27 -9.11 3.34
C ARG A 167 3.74 -8.09 2.33
N CYS A 168 3.91 -6.87 2.84
CA CYS A 168 4.42 -5.72 2.12
C CYS A 168 5.74 -5.26 2.74
N TYR A 169 6.56 -4.63 1.91
CA TYR A 169 7.89 -4.15 2.27
C TYR A 169 7.99 -2.68 1.88
N ALA A 170 8.34 -1.82 2.83
CA ALA A 170 8.74 -0.45 2.58
C ALA A 170 10.27 -0.39 2.61
N TRP A 171 10.89 -0.49 1.43
CA TRP A 171 12.34 -0.42 1.27
C TRP A 171 12.81 1.03 1.25
N TRP A 172 13.90 1.30 1.95
CA TRP A 172 14.53 2.62 1.98
C TRP A 172 15.77 2.64 1.09
N ASP A 173 15.66 3.24 -0.08
CA ASP A 173 16.74 3.32 -1.07
C ASP A 173 17.76 4.41 -0.68
N ARG A 174 18.51 4.11 0.39
CA ARG A 174 19.50 5.03 0.96
C ARG A 174 20.60 5.38 -0.02
N ARG A 175 20.97 4.44 -0.90
CA ARG A 175 22.04 4.68 -1.89
C ARG A 175 21.57 5.69 -2.93
N ASN A 176 20.36 5.55 -3.44
CA ASN A 176 19.77 6.58 -4.29
C ASN A 176 19.65 7.93 -3.58
N ASP A 177 19.25 7.93 -2.30
CA ASP A 177 19.16 9.16 -1.49
C ASP A 177 20.52 9.86 -1.31
N ASP A 178 21.59 9.09 -1.22
CA ASP A 178 22.97 9.58 -1.14
C ASP A 178 23.58 9.92 -2.52
N GLY A 179 22.82 9.77 -3.61
CA GLY A 179 23.31 9.98 -4.98
C GLY A 179 24.32 8.93 -5.44
N ILE A 180 24.32 7.75 -4.82
CA ILE A 180 25.21 6.64 -5.10
C ILE A 180 24.49 5.65 -6.02
N ALA A 181 25.17 5.21 -7.08
CA ALA A 181 24.63 4.21 -8.00
C ALA A 181 24.29 2.89 -7.27
N PRO A 182 23.27 2.13 -7.73
CA PRO A 182 22.94 0.84 -7.13
C PRO A 182 24.15 -0.11 -7.05
N GLY A 183 24.29 -0.77 -5.91
CA GLY A 183 25.24 -1.84 -5.65
C GLY A 183 24.72 -3.20 -6.11
N PRO A 184 25.56 -4.24 -6.06
CA PRO A 184 25.21 -5.58 -6.54
C PRO A 184 24.13 -6.28 -5.71
N ASP A 185 23.96 -5.91 -4.44
CA ASP A 185 22.94 -6.45 -3.53
C ASP A 185 21.75 -5.49 -3.36
N ASP A 186 21.66 -4.40 -4.14
CA ASP A 186 20.47 -3.54 -4.09
C ASP A 186 19.29 -4.17 -4.83
N ALA A 187 18.09 -3.66 -4.51
CA ALA A 187 16.87 -4.06 -5.18
C ALA A 187 16.99 -3.83 -6.70
N HIS A 188 16.75 -4.88 -7.49
CA HIS A 188 16.85 -4.78 -8.94
C HIS A 188 15.69 -5.47 -9.66
N LEU A 189 15.30 -4.87 -10.79
CA LEU A 189 14.23 -5.39 -11.62
C LEU A 189 14.64 -6.71 -12.28
N VAL A 190 13.85 -7.75 -12.04
CA VAL A 190 14.01 -9.07 -12.65
C VAL A 190 13.15 -9.18 -13.92
N SER A 191 11.90 -8.76 -13.85
CA SER A 191 10.97 -8.80 -14.98
C SER A 191 9.87 -7.75 -14.85
N SER A 192 9.29 -7.40 -15.99
CA SER A 192 8.10 -6.58 -16.05
C SER A 192 7.14 -7.11 -17.09
N GLU A 193 5.86 -7.14 -16.77
CA GLU A 193 4.80 -7.53 -17.71
C GLU A 193 3.56 -6.64 -17.52
N ASN A 194 2.70 -6.54 -18.53
CA ASN A 194 1.45 -5.80 -18.40
C ASN A 194 0.54 -6.45 -17.35
N VAL A 195 -0.26 -5.65 -16.64
CA VAL A 195 -1.11 -6.15 -15.55
C VAL A 195 -2.28 -7.04 -15.99
N GLY A 196 -2.56 -7.17 -17.29
CA GLY A 196 -3.61 -8.03 -17.85
C GLY A 196 -3.33 -9.54 -17.74
N ILE A 197 -2.91 -10.02 -16.57
CA ILE A 197 -2.56 -11.41 -16.25
C ILE A 197 -3.61 -12.06 -15.32
N PRO A 198 -3.70 -13.40 -15.24
CA PRO A 198 -4.73 -14.09 -14.46
C PRO A 198 -4.87 -13.62 -13.01
N GLU A 199 -3.75 -13.30 -12.34
CA GLU A 199 -3.75 -12.88 -10.94
C GLU A 199 -4.50 -11.56 -10.71
N LEU A 200 -4.51 -10.63 -11.69
CA LEU A 200 -5.32 -9.42 -11.62
C LEU A 200 -6.82 -9.77 -11.56
N PHE A 201 -7.26 -10.63 -12.49
CA PHE A 201 -8.67 -11.02 -12.60
C PHE A 201 -9.13 -11.80 -11.37
N ASP A 202 -8.30 -12.71 -10.84
CA ASP A 202 -8.60 -13.48 -9.64
C ASP A 202 -8.79 -12.58 -8.42
N VAL A 203 -7.86 -11.63 -8.21
CA VAL A 203 -7.94 -10.70 -7.08
C VAL A 203 -9.12 -9.74 -7.24
N ALA A 204 -9.34 -9.20 -8.44
CA ALA A 204 -10.46 -8.29 -8.72
C ALA A 204 -11.81 -8.99 -8.49
N SER A 205 -11.96 -10.22 -8.99
CA SER A 205 -13.15 -11.05 -8.79
C SER A 205 -13.45 -11.26 -7.29
N ARG A 206 -12.44 -11.66 -6.51
CA ARG A 206 -12.57 -11.84 -5.06
C ARG A 206 -12.97 -10.56 -4.32
N LEU A 207 -12.47 -9.41 -4.76
CA LEU A 207 -12.81 -8.10 -4.18
C LEU A 207 -14.15 -7.55 -4.70
N GLY A 208 -14.78 -8.23 -5.67
CA GLY A 208 -16.00 -7.76 -6.33
C GLY A 208 -15.77 -6.47 -7.12
N ILE A 209 -14.60 -6.34 -7.75
CA ILE A 209 -14.19 -5.20 -8.58
C ILE A 209 -14.28 -5.64 -10.04
N PRO A 210 -15.15 -5.01 -10.86
CA PRO A 210 -15.23 -5.33 -12.28
C PRO A 210 -13.95 -4.95 -13.02
N VAL A 211 -13.47 -5.84 -13.88
CA VAL A 211 -12.39 -5.55 -14.84
C VAL A 211 -13.00 -5.45 -16.22
N LEU A 212 -12.92 -4.25 -16.81
CA LEU A 212 -13.59 -3.96 -18.07
C LEU A 212 -12.70 -4.38 -19.25
N PRO A 213 -13.29 -4.97 -20.31
CA PRO A 213 -12.56 -5.28 -21.52
C PRO A 213 -12.19 -3.99 -22.26
N GLY A 214 -11.13 -4.06 -23.07
CA GLY A 214 -10.80 -3.00 -24.03
C GLY A 214 -11.98 -2.64 -24.90
N ARG A 215 -12.44 -1.39 -24.85
CA ARG A 215 -13.45 -0.90 -25.79
C ARG A 215 -12.79 -0.77 -27.16
N ARG A 216 -13.36 -1.41 -28.19
CA ARG A 216 -13.00 -1.08 -29.58
C ARG A 216 -13.42 0.37 -29.80
N ARG A 217 -12.46 1.26 -30.07
CA ARG A 217 -12.76 2.58 -30.62
C ARG A 217 -13.38 2.35 -31.99
N ILE A 218 -14.63 2.78 -32.16
CA ILE A 218 -15.33 2.83 -33.46
C ILE A 218 -14.86 4.08 -34.20
#